data_AF-A0AB36TQI0-F1
#
_entry.id   AF-A0AB36TQI0-F1
#
_cell.length_a   1.000
_cell.length_b   1.000
_cell.length_c   1.000
_cell.angle_alpha   90.00
_cell.angle_beta   90.00
_cell.angle_gamma   90.00
#
_symmetry.space_group_name_H-M   'P 1'
#
loop_
_entity.id
_entity.type
_entity.pdbx_description
1 polymer ?
#
loop_
_entity_poly.entity_id
_entity_poly.type
_entity_poly.pdbx_seq_one_letter_code
_entity_poly.pdbx_strand_id
1 'polypeptide(L)'
;MQNLMTIFTLAAIVCLILLIIAVFRKKNKKKLLFSMISCLILAFIFSALSPKTDATKKKDLKATSAEVKKEQPKQSKEEPKKEEVKKEQPKEEKTQQEPVKEEPKKIENTDKTTYEQEMKPKIDAMINEYDTIWDEHWKPVWTELSSNPSAMNPKELKEKMDILDTKYTELSNKIINFKDADKLSDATLKEKINNFRNEFVLASGYRGNAARSINQGIKGLAPMKDRMNEATKSVKLSDEKLIKALANLTTAETSIGVNRK
;
A
#
# COMPACT_ATOMS: atom_id res chain seq x y z
N MET A 1 14.77 4.53 -35.03
CA MET A 1 15.79 3.49 -35.28
C MET A 1 16.92 3.54 -34.25
N GLN A 2 17.97 4.36 -34.40
CA GLN A 2 19.17 4.30 -33.54
C GLN A 2 18.88 4.33 -32.03
N ASN A 3 18.08 5.28 -31.53
CA ASN A 3 17.77 5.39 -30.09
C ASN A 3 17.03 4.17 -29.51
N LEU A 4 16.36 3.37 -30.36
CA LEU A 4 15.73 2.11 -29.93
C LEU A 4 16.78 0.99 -29.86
N MET A 5 17.67 0.91 -30.86
CA MET A 5 18.77 -0.05 -30.88
C MET A 5 19.75 0.16 -29.71
N THR A 6 20.04 1.41 -29.32
CA THR A 6 20.90 1.69 -28.16
C THR A 6 20.25 1.31 -26.83
N ILE A 7 18.93 1.42 -26.69
CA ILE A 7 18.20 0.90 -25.52
C ILE A 7 18.27 -0.63 -25.48
N PHE A 8 18.11 -1.31 -26.63
CA PHE A 8 18.27 -2.76 -26.70
C PHE A 8 19.69 -3.25 -26.36
N THR A 9 20.74 -2.58 -26.84
CA THR A 9 22.12 -2.96 -26.47
C THR A 9 22.40 -2.70 -24.99
N LEU A 10 21.91 -1.61 -24.41
CA LEU A 10 22.05 -1.33 -22.98
C LEU A 10 21.35 -2.41 -22.13
N ALA A 11 20.13 -2.81 -22.50
CA ALA A 11 19.38 -3.87 -21.83
C ALA A 11 20.10 -5.23 -21.93
N ALA A 12 20.65 -5.58 -23.10
CA ALA A 12 21.43 -6.81 -23.29
C ALA A 12 22.69 -6.85 -22.41
N ILE A 13 23.40 -5.72 -22.27
CA ILE A 13 24.57 -5.60 -21.39
C ILE A 13 24.17 -5.78 -19.92
N VAL A 14 23.06 -5.17 -19.47
CA VAL A 14 22.54 -5.35 -18.10
C VAL A 14 22.16 -6.82 -17.84
N CYS A 15 21.52 -7.49 -18.80
CA CYS A 15 21.22 -8.93 -18.69
C CYS A 15 22.50 -9.79 -18.58
N LEU A 16 23.55 -9.50 -19.36
CA LEU A 16 24.84 -10.20 -19.25
C LEU A 16 25.50 -10.00 -17.88
N ILE A 17 25.49 -8.77 -17.35
CA ILE A 17 26.02 -8.46 -16.01
C ILE A 17 25.25 -9.24 -14.93
N LEU A 18 23.92 -9.29 -15.02
CA LEU A 18 23.08 -10.05 -14.07
C LEU A 18 23.32 -11.57 -14.17
N LEU A 19 23.55 -12.11 -15.36
CA LEU A 19 23.93 -13.52 -15.55
C LEU A 19 25.30 -13.83 -14.93
N ILE A 20 26.30 -12.98 -15.14
CA ILE A 20 27.63 -13.12 -14.52
C ILE A 20 27.52 -13.08 -12.99
N ILE A 21 26.78 -12.12 -12.42
CA ILE A 21 26.54 -12.03 -10.98
C ILE A 21 25.83 -13.29 -10.46
N ALA A 22 24.89 -13.87 -11.20
CA ALA A 22 24.19 -15.09 -10.82
C ALA A 22 25.07 -16.36 -10.91
N VAL A 23 26.05 -16.41 -11.82
CA VAL A 23 27.04 -17.49 -11.90
C VAL A 23 27.99 -17.44 -10.70
N PHE A 24 28.50 -16.26 -10.33
CA PHE A 24 29.39 -16.10 -9.18
C PHE A 24 28.66 -16.24 -7.83
N ARG A 25 27.40 -15.81 -7.71
CA ARG A 25 26.59 -16.00 -6.48
C ARG A 25 26.01 -17.42 -6.39
N LYS A 26 26.89 -18.40 -6.17
CA LYS A 26 26.59 -19.83 -6.01
C LYS A 26 25.72 -20.15 -4.77
N LYS A 27 24.43 -19.80 -4.79
CA LYS A 27 23.43 -20.28 -3.81
C LYS A 27 22.03 -20.43 -4.43
N ASN A 28 21.45 -21.63 -4.28
CA ASN A 28 20.06 -22.00 -4.58
C ASN A 28 19.53 -21.73 -6.00
N LYS A 29 19.87 -22.63 -6.94
CA LYS A 29 19.43 -22.66 -8.35
C LYS A 29 17.91 -22.50 -8.59
N LYS A 30 17.06 -22.81 -7.59
CA LYS A 30 15.58 -22.76 -7.72
C LYS A 30 15.03 -21.36 -8.06
N LYS A 31 15.65 -20.26 -7.60
CA LYS A 31 15.12 -18.89 -7.87
C LYS A 31 15.38 -18.39 -9.30
N LEU A 32 16.38 -18.94 -10.01
CA LEU A 32 16.79 -18.45 -11.32
C LEU A 32 15.81 -18.87 -12.43
N LEU A 33 15.21 -20.06 -12.32
CA LEU A 33 14.24 -20.59 -13.28
C LEU A 33 12.98 -19.71 -13.40
N PHE A 34 12.45 -19.21 -12.27
CA PHE A 34 11.29 -18.31 -12.28
C PHE A 34 11.57 -16.98 -12.99
N SER A 35 12.81 -16.48 -12.93
CA SER A 35 13.22 -15.25 -13.63
C SER A 35 13.19 -15.43 -15.15
N MET A 36 13.75 -16.53 -15.65
CA MET A 36 13.75 -16.85 -17.09
C MET A 36 12.33 -16.99 -17.66
N ILE A 37 11.42 -17.61 -16.91
CA ILE A 37 10.00 -17.76 -17.29
C ILE A 37 9.31 -16.39 -17.39
N SER A 38 9.57 -15.48 -16.44
CA SER A 38 9.00 -14.13 -16.46
C SER A 38 9.41 -13.33 -17.72
N CYS A 39 10.69 -13.39 -18.10
CA CYS A 39 11.19 -12.73 -19.31
C CYS A 39 10.56 -13.29 -20.60
N LEU A 40 10.33 -14.60 -20.68
CA LEU A 40 9.68 -15.23 -21.84
C LEU A 40 8.21 -14.81 -21.99
N ILE A 41 7.48 -14.68 -20.87
CA ILE A 41 6.08 -14.21 -20.87
C ILE A 41 6.00 -12.75 -21.38
N LEU A 42 6.91 -11.88 -20.92
CA LEU A 42 6.98 -10.49 -21.38
C LEU A 42 7.30 -10.39 -22.88
N ALA A 43 8.22 -11.21 -23.40
CA ALA A 43 8.53 -11.26 -24.83
C ALA A 43 7.33 -11.69 -25.70
N PHE A 44 6.52 -12.65 -25.23
CA PHE A 44 5.28 -13.05 -25.91
C PHE A 44 4.24 -11.92 -25.95
N ILE A 45 4.07 -11.16 -24.86
CA ILE A 45 3.10 -10.05 -24.80
C ILE A 45 3.50 -8.93 -25.77
N PHE A 46 4.78 -8.54 -25.83
CA PHE A 46 5.25 -7.55 -26.81
C PHE A 46 5.11 -8.03 -28.26
N SER A 47 5.26 -9.33 -28.52
CA SER A 47 5.04 -9.93 -29.84
C SER A 47 3.56 -9.86 -30.27
N ALA A 48 2.63 -9.93 -29.33
CA ALA A 48 1.18 -9.87 -29.59
C ALA A 48 0.63 -8.45 -29.79
N LEU A 49 1.31 -7.41 -29.29
CA LEU A 49 0.87 -6.00 -29.40
C LEU A 49 1.39 -5.26 -30.65
N SER A 50 2.12 -5.93 -31.54
CA SER A 50 2.55 -5.32 -32.81
C SER A 50 1.36 -5.19 -33.78
N PRO A 51 0.98 -3.96 -34.21
CA PRO A 51 -0.19 -3.76 -35.05
C PRO A 51 0.05 -4.29 -36.47
N LYS A 52 -0.81 -5.19 -36.94
CA LYS A 52 -0.88 -5.56 -38.36
C LYS A 52 -1.60 -4.47 -39.13
N THR A 53 -0.99 -3.99 -40.21
CA THR A 53 -1.64 -3.08 -41.16
C THR A 53 -2.50 -3.85 -42.17
N ASP A 54 -3.28 -3.09 -42.93
CA ASP A 54 -3.82 -3.43 -44.26
C ASP A 54 -5.03 -4.39 -44.40
N ALA A 55 -6.20 -3.77 -44.21
CA ALA A 55 -7.09 -3.39 -45.32
C ALA A 55 -8.20 -4.34 -45.85
N THR A 56 -9.25 -3.66 -46.34
CA THR A 56 -10.21 -4.07 -47.39
C THR A 56 -11.41 -4.95 -46.99
N LYS A 57 -12.54 -4.30 -46.74
CA LYS A 57 -13.72 -4.38 -47.64
C LYS A 57 -14.73 -3.24 -47.41
N LYS A 58 -15.28 -2.68 -48.50
CA LYS A 58 -16.40 -1.73 -48.49
C LYS A 58 -17.74 -2.44 -48.69
N LYS A 59 -18.78 -1.90 -48.05
CA LYS A 59 -20.14 -1.63 -48.59
C LYS A 59 -20.82 -0.74 -47.53
N ASP A 60 -20.97 0.57 -47.72
CA ASP A 60 -21.83 1.32 -48.66
C ASP A 60 -23.33 1.28 -48.30
N LEU A 61 -24.00 2.43 -48.51
CA LEU A 61 -25.35 2.86 -48.04
C LEU A 61 -25.34 3.56 -46.66
N LYS A 62 -25.29 4.90 -46.50
CA LYS A 62 -25.69 6.11 -47.28
C LYS A 62 -27.08 6.68 -46.95
N ALA A 63 -27.14 7.52 -45.92
CA ALA A 63 -27.82 8.82 -45.89
C ALA A 63 -27.01 9.72 -44.91
N THR A 64 -26.63 10.99 -45.14
CA THR A 64 -27.32 12.15 -45.77
C THR A 64 -28.40 12.69 -44.83
N SER A 65 -28.37 13.95 -44.32
CA SER A 65 -27.63 15.17 -44.74
C SER A 65 -27.46 16.23 -43.63
N ALA A 66 -26.53 17.18 -43.85
CA ALA A 66 -26.60 18.62 -43.48
C ALA A 66 -26.56 19.05 -41.98
N GLU A 67 -26.10 20.26 -41.62
CA GLU A 67 -25.11 21.16 -42.27
C GLU A 67 -24.40 22.10 -41.25
N VAL A 68 -23.09 22.22 -41.42
CA VAL A 68 -22.14 23.32 -41.14
C VAL A 68 -22.68 24.69 -40.63
N LYS A 69 -22.03 25.25 -39.58
CA LYS A 69 -21.23 26.51 -39.55
C LYS A 69 -20.52 26.63 -38.16
N LYS A 70 -19.21 26.94 -38.08
CA LYS A 70 -18.55 28.28 -37.94
C LYS A 70 -18.86 29.00 -36.60
N GLU A 71 -17.96 29.74 -35.93
CA GLU A 71 -16.62 30.23 -36.33
C GLU A 71 -15.67 30.54 -35.12
N GLN A 72 -14.40 30.86 -35.43
CA GLN A 72 -13.31 31.36 -34.56
C GLN A 72 -12.48 32.37 -35.42
N PRO A 73 -11.46 33.14 -34.94
CA PRO A 73 -10.98 33.45 -33.57
C PRO A 73 -10.65 34.98 -33.40
N LYS A 74 -9.68 35.34 -32.52
CA LYS A 74 -8.89 36.62 -32.35
C LYS A 74 -9.31 37.59 -31.22
N GLN A 75 -8.50 38.55 -30.71
CA GLN A 75 -7.04 38.65 -30.32
C GLN A 75 -6.60 40.14 -30.16
N SER A 76 -6.07 40.54 -28.99
CA SER A 76 -5.12 41.69 -28.70
C SER A 76 -4.76 41.65 -27.18
N LYS A 77 -3.54 41.92 -26.67
CA LYS A 77 -2.76 43.20 -26.52
C LYS A 77 -3.49 44.28 -25.68
N GLU A 78 -2.84 45.10 -24.83
CA GLU A 78 -1.43 45.57 -24.78
C GLU A 78 -0.93 45.99 -23.35
N GLU A 79 0.32 46.47 -23.23
CA GLU A 79 1.06 46.94 -22.03
C GLU A 79 1.67 48.36 -22.31
N PRO A 80 2.50 49.04 -21.46
CA PRO A 80 2.48 49.26 -19.99
C PRO A 80 2.83 50.74 -19.57
N LYS A 81 2.83 51.07 -18.25
CA LYS A 81 3.61 52.19 -17.63
C LYS A 81 3.68 52.06 -16.09
N LYS A 82 4.71 52.36 -15.28
CA LYS A 82 6.12 52.88 -15.38
C LYS A 82 6.40 54.38 -15.06
N GLU A 83 6.61 54.69 -13.78
CA GLU A 83 7.52 55.70 -13.16
C GLU A 83 7.58 55.44 -11.63
N GLU A 84 8.60 55.68 -10.79
CA GLU A 84 10.00 56.19 -10.83
C GLU A 84 10.27 57.54 -10.10
N VAL A 85 11.52 57.71 -9.60
CA VAL A 85 12.14 58.86 -8.87
C VAL A 85 11.79 58.89 -7.35
N LYS A 86 12.68 58.47 -6.42
CA LYS A 86 13.91 59.12 -5.86
C LYS A 86 13.60 60.39 -5.02
N LYS A 87 14.27 60.76 -3.91
CA LYS A 87 15.57 60.45 -3.24
C LYS A 87 15.44 60.87 -1.73
N GLU A 88 16.32 60.66 -0.73
CA GLU A 88 17.65 60.01 -0.58
C GLU A 88 17.87 59.45 0.86
N GLN A 89 18.79 60.05 1.66
CA GLN A 89 19.37 59.62 2.96
C GLN A 89 20.27 60.79 3.50
N PRO A 90 21.09 60.71 4.60
CA PRO A 90 21.49 59.59 5.48
C PRO A 90 20.96 59.80 6.94
N LYS A 91 21.64 59.71 8.12
CA LYS A 91 23.04 59.51 8.55
C LYS A 91 23.17 59.13 10.05
N GLU A 92 23.86 58.03 10.37
CA GLU A 92 24.39 57.62 11.71
C GLU A 92 23.37 57.44 12.88
N GLU A 93 23.65 56.71 13.98
CA GLU A 93 24.89 56.05 14.45
C GLU A 93 24.65 54.62 15.05
N LYS A 94 25.67 54.03 15.68
CA LYS A 94 25.82 52.60 16.08
C LYS A 94 24.79 52.08 17.10
N THR A 95 24.52 50.78 17.04
CA THR A 95 24.81 49.84 18.15
C THR A 95 24.97 48.42 17.60
N GLN A 96 25.92 47.65 18.13
CA GLN A 96 26.09 46.22 17.83
C GLN A 96 25.29 45.38 18.81
N GLN A 97 24.48 44.44 18.31
CA GLN A 97 24.00 43.30 19.07
C GLN A 97 24.17 42.04 18.23
N GLU A 98 24.72 40.98 18.82
CA GLU A 98 24.90 39.70 18.16
C GLU A 98 23.53 39.04 17.96
N PRO A 99 23.24 38.48 16.77
CA PRO A 99 22.13 37.54 16.66
C PRO A 99 22.50 36.30 17.49
N VAL A 100 21.81 36.14 18.62
CA VAL A 100 21.93 34.97 19.49
C VAL A 100 21.84 33.71 18.63
N LYS A 101 22.88 32.86 18.68
CA LYS A 101 22.75 31.50 18.17
C LYS A 101 21.67 30.82 19.00
N GLU A 102 20.50 30.60 18.42
CA GLU A 102 19.64 29.52 18.87
C GLU A 102 20.45 28.24 18.72
N GLU A 103 20.98 27.73 19.83
CA GLU A 103 21.23 26.29 19.92
C GLU A 103 19.91 25.61 19.55
N PRO A 104 19.88 24.71 18.56
CA PRO A 104 18.66 23.99 18.25
C PRO A 104 18.28 23.24 19.52
N LYS A 105 17.19 23.66 20.18
CA LYS A 105 16.70 23.06 21.43
C LYS A 105 16.77 21.56 21.24
N LYS A 106 17.62 20.91 22.04
CA LYS A 106 17.71 19.45 22.06
C LYS A 106 16.40 18.95 22.65
N ILE A 107 15.40 18.80 21.78
CA ILE A 107 14.21 17.99 22.03
C ILE A 107 14.75 16.58 22.18
N GLU A 108 15.16 16.26 23.41
CA GLU A 108 15.25 14.90 23.89
C GLU A 108 13.88 14.29 23.57
N ASN A 109 13.87 13.41 22.58
CA ASN A 109 12.66 13.12 21.82
C ASN A 109 11.74 12.25 22.70
N THR A 110 10.96 12.93 23.53
CA THR A 110 10.07 12.34 24.53
C THR A 110 9.03 11.47 23.87
N ASP A 111 8.48 11.90 22.73
CA ASP A 111 7.63 11.08 21.87
C ASP A 111 8.32 9.79 21.41
N LYS A 112 9.60 9.84 21.02
CA LYS A 112 10.38 8.63 20.72
C LYS A 112 10.56 7.74 21.95
N THR A 113 10.95 8.30 23.09
CA THR A 113 11.17 7.52 24.32
C THR A 113 9.87 6.84 24.78
N THR A 114 8.77 7.59 24.85
CA THR A 114 7.43 7.06 25.13
C THR A 114 7.01 6.03 24.08
N TYR A 115 7.29 6.25 22.80
CA TYR A 115 7.00 5.26 21.76
C TYR A 115 7.79 3.97 21.95
N GLU A 116 9.13 4.04 22.07
CA GLU A 116 10.01 2.88 22.18
C GLU A 116 9.77 2.09 23.48
N GLN A 117 9.45 2.76 24.59
CA GLN A 117 9.28 2.13 25.91
C GLN A 117 7.84 1.69 26.21
N GLU A 118 6.82 2.50 25.90
CA GLU A 118 5.43 2.23 26.29
C GLU A 118 4.57 1.67 25.16
N MET A 119 4.78 2.14 23.92
CA MET A 119 3.85 1.90 22.82
C MET A 119 4.28 0.72 21.97
N LYS A 120 5.55 0.72 21.52
CA LYS A 120 6.12 -0.29 20.63
C LYS A 120 5.98 -1.72 21.18
N PRO A 121 6.22 -2.01 22.48
CA PRO A 121 6.04 -3.38 22.99
C PRO A 121 4.59 -3.87 22.89
N LYS A 122 3.61 -2.98 23.08
CA LYS A 122 2.17 -3.31 22.97
C LYS A 122 1.76 -3.49 21.50
N ILE A 123 2.24 -2.62 20.62
CA ILE A 123 2.02 -2.70 19.17
C ILE A 123 2.60 -4.01 18.62
N ASP A 124 3.84 -4.33 18.96
CA ASP A 124 4.53 -5.54 18.53
C ASP A 124 3.84 -6.81 19.07
N ALA A 125 3.36 -6.78 20.32
CA ALA A 125 2.57 -7.88 20.89
C ALA A 125 1.24 -8.10 20.13
N MET A 126 0.51 -7.04 19.78
CA MET A 126 -0.73 -7.16 19.02
C MET A 126 -0.50 -7.61 17.56
N ILE A 127 0.61 -7.18 16.93
CA ILE A 127 1.00 -7.66 15.58
C ILE A 127 1.38 -9.14 15.64
N ASN A 128 2.22 -9.53 16.60
CA ASN A 128 2.56 -10.94 16.80
C ASN A 128 1.31 -11.78 17.09
N GLU A 129 0.37 -11.30 17.91
CA GLU A 129 -0.91 -11.98 18.16
C GLU A 129 -1.72 -12.16 16.86
N TYR A 130 -1.82 -11.13 16.00
CA TYR A 130 -2.46 -11.23 14.69
C TYR A 130 -1.81 -12.32 13.82
N ASP A 131 -0.49 -12.31 13.72
CA ASP A 131 0.29 -13.23 12.88
C ASP A 131 0.23 -14.67 13.43
N THR A 132 0.25 -14.86 14.76
CA THR A 132 0.04 -16.15 15.41
C THR A 132 -1.36 -16.70 15.11
N ILE A 133 -2.42 -15.88 15.22
CA ILE A 133 -3.79 -16.34 14.88
C ILE A 133 -3.88 -16.71 13.40
N TRP A 134 -3.21 -15.94 12.53
CA TRP A 134 -3.16 -16.23 11.10
C TRP A 134 -2.44 -17.54 10.79
N ASP A 135 -1.20 -17.72 11.22
CA ASP A 135 -0.36 -18.85 10.83
C ASP A 135 -0.74 -20.17 11.54
N GLU A 136 -1.13 -20.14 12.82
CA GLU A 136 -1.49 -21.35 13.58
C GLU A 136 -2.93 -21.82 13.33
N HIS A 137 -3.88 -20.89 13.22
CA HIS A 137 -5.32 -21.21 13.24
C HIS A 137 -6.03 -20.94 11.91
N TRP A 138 -5.79 -19.78 11.27
CA TRP A 138 -6.54 -19.41 10.05
C TRP A 138 -6.02 -20.14 8.81
N LYS A 139 -4.73 -20.00 8.54
CA LYS A 139 -4.04 -20.41 7.31
C LYS A 139 -4.15 -21.92 7.00
N PRO A 140 -4.04 -22.86 7.96
CA PRO A 140 -4.25 -24.28 7.68
C PRO A 140 -5.67 -24.53 7.16
N VAL A 141 -6.67 -24.01 7.88
CA VAL A 141 -8.10 -24.20 7.58
C VAL A 141 -8.50 -23.53 6.26
N TRP A 142 -7.99 -22.33 6.01
CA TRP A 142 -8.28 -21.60 4.78
C TRP A 142 -7.67 -22.24 3.54
N THR A 143 -6.47 -22.82 3.64
CA THR A 143 -5.81 -23.52 2.52
C THR A 143 -6.64 -24.72 2.05
N GLU A 144 -7.22 -25.45 2.99
CA GLU A 144 -8.09 -26.60 2.75
C GLU A 144 -9.43 -26.17 2.12
N LEU A 145 -10.17 -25.26 2.78
CA LEU A 145 -11.51 -24.83 2.36
C LEU A 145 -11.54 -24.05 1.05
N SER A 146 -10.52 -23.24 0.78
CA SER A 146 -10.46 -22.46 -0.48
C SER A 146 -10.19 -23.33 -1.70
N SER A 147 -9.64 -24.54 -1.48
CA SER A 147 -9.46 -25.56 -2.52
C SER A 147 -10.71 -26.44 -2.66
N ASN A 148 -11.38 -26.78 -1.55
CA ASN A 148 -12.62 -27.56 -1.52
C ASN A 148 -13.49 -27.16 -0.30
N PRO A 149 -14.61 -26.43 -0.49
CA PRO A 149 -15.51 -26.04 0.61
C PRO A 149 -16.19 -27.19 1.38
N SER A 150 -16.03 -28.43 0.93
CA SER A 150 -16.56 -29.64 1.58
C SER A 150 -15.45 -30.60 2.06
N ALA A 151 -14.20 -30.13 2.16
CA ALA A 151 -13.08 -30.96 2.65
C ALA A 151 -13.17 -31.31 4.14
N MET A 152 -13.59 -30.35 4.96
CA MET A 152 -13.59 -30.47 6.43
C MET A 152 -14.97 -30.88 6.97
N ASN A 153 -15.00 -31.63 8.08
CA ASN A 153 -16.24 -31.98 8.76
C ASN A 153 -16.96 -30.70 9.26
N PRO A 154 -18.28 -30.53 9.06
CA PRO A 154 -18.99 -29.31 9.47
C PRO A 154 -18.92 -28.96 10.97
N LYS A 155 -18.83 -29.95 11.86
CA LYS A 155 -18.68 -29.73 13.32
C LYS A 155 -17.28 -29.22 13.66
N GLU A 156 -16.26 -29.89 13.14
CA GLU A 156 -14.85 -29.52 13.29
C GLU A 156 -14.58 -28.12 12.71
N LEU A 157 -15.13 -27.84 11.53
CA LEU A 157 -15.04 -26.54 10.88
C LEU A 157 -15.68 -25.44 11.74
N LYS A 158 -16.88 -25.69 12.29
CA LYS A 158 -17.56 -24.75 13.20
C LYS A 158 -16.69 -24.46 14.43
N GLU A 159 -16.11 -25.48 15.05
CA GLU A 159 -15.25 -25.35 16.23
C GLU A 159 -14.00 -24.49 15.94
N LYS A 160 -13.35 -24.72 14.79
CA LYS A 160 -12.21 -23.87 14.35
C LYS A 160 -12.65 -22.44 14.03
N MET A 161 -13.84 -22.24 13.45
CA MET A 161 -14.37 -20.90 13.17
C MET A 161 -14.79 -20.14 14.43
N ASP A 162 -15.37 -20.81 15.43
CA ASP A 162 -15.69 -20.18 16.72
C ASP A 162 -14.41 -19.71 17.46
N ILE A 163 -13.34 -20.52 17.41
CA ILE A 163 -12.02 -20.17 17.96
C ILE A 163 -11.44 -18.93 17.25
N LEU A 164 -11.53 -18.86 15.92
CA LEU A 164 -11.04 -17.74 15.12
C LEU A 164 -11.86 -16.46 15.34
N ASP A 165 -13.19 -16.58 15.39
CA ASP A 165 -14.10 -15.47 15.71
C ASP A 165 -13.79 -14.86 17.09
N THR A 166 -13.60 -15.73 18.09
CA THR A 166 -13.23 -15.34 19.45
C THR A 166 -11.88 -14.60 19.48
N LYS A 167 -10.81 -15.23 18.97
CA LYS A 167 -9.45 -14.67 18.97
C LYS A 167 -9.35 -13.33 18.24
N TYR A 168 -9.95 -13.21 17.05
CA TYR A 168 -9.93 -11.93 16.32
C TYR A 168 -10.83 -10.87 16.95
N THR A 169 -11.88 -11.25 17.68
CA THR A 169 -12.71 -10.29 18.44
C THR A 169 -11.98 -9.80 19.69
N GLU A 170 -11.29 -10.68 20.43
CA GLU A 170 -10.41 -10.30 21.55
C GLU A 170 -9.28 -9.36 21.10
N LEU A 171 -8.58 -9.69 20.01
CA LEU A 171 -7.56 -8.84 19.41
C LEU A 171 -8.12 -7.49 18.95
N SER A 172 -9.29 -7.47 18.30
CA SER A 172 -9.96 -6.22 17.91
C SER A 172 -10.26 -5.34 19.13
N ASN A 173 -10.71 -5.92 20.25
CA ASN A 173 -10.96 -5.21 21.50
C ASN A 173 -9.66 -4.69 22.15
N LYS A 174 -8.55 -5.44 22.09
CA LYS A 174 -7.22 -4.96 22.52
C LYS A 174 -6.80 -3.73 21.71
N ILE A 175 -6.95 -3.78 20.39
CA ILE A 175 -6.58 -2.68 19.48
C ILE A 175 -7.48 -1.45 19.72
N ILE A 176 -8.80 -1.60 19.91
CA ILE A 176 -9.72 -0.48 20.22
C ILE A 176 -9.32 0.25 21.51
N ASN A 177 -8.89 -0.52 22.52
CA ASN A 177 -8.49 0.03 23.81
C ASN A 177 -7.06 0.60 23.85
N PHE A 178 -6.27 0.41 22.78
CA PHE A 178 -4.95 1.03 22.64
C PHE A 178 -5.09 2.55 22.36
N LYS A 179 -4.99 3.35 23.43
CA LYS A 179 -5.10 4.83 23.38
C LYS A 179 -3.81 5.55 23.75
N ASP A 180 -2.68 4.85 23.86
CA ASP A 180 -1.38 5.45 24.23
C ASP A 180 -0.92 6.57 23.28
N ALA A 181 -1.45 6.64 22.05
CA ALA A 181 -1.22 7.74 21.12
C ALA A 181 -1.55 9.12 21.73
N ASP A 182 -2.48 9.19 22.68
CA ASP A 182 -2.86 10.45 23.32
C ASP A 182 -1.71 11.08 24.14
N LYS A 183 -0.72 10.27 24.58
CA LYS A 183 0.48 10.70 25.32
C LYS A 183 1.50 11.46 24.48
N LEU A 184 1.47 11.30 23.16
CA LEU A 184 2.41 11.92 22.23
C LEU A 184 2.20 13.45 22.15
N SER A 185 3.26 14.21 21.94
CA SER A 185 3.21 15.67 21.76
C SER A 185 3.11 16.07 20.28
N ASP A 186 3.71 15.31 19.36
CA ASP A 186 3.63 15.59 17.92
C ASP A 186 2.27 15.15 17.35
N ALA A 187 1.58 16.09 16.71
CA ALA A 187 0.26 15.88 16.14
C ALA A 187 0.27 14.91 14.93
N THR A 188 1.34 14.91 14.13
CA THR A 188 1.48 14.05 12.95
C THR A 188 1.73 12.60 13.36
N LEU A 189 2.63 12.39 14.33
CA LEU A 189 2.91 11.08 14.91
C LEU A 189 1.65 10.51 15.59
N LYS A 190 0.93 11.34 16.37
CA LYS A 190 -0.35 10.99 16.97
C LYS A 190 -1.40 10.60 15.93
N GLU A 191 -1.48 11.32 14.80
CA GLU A 191 -2.35 10.97 13.68
C GLU A 191 -1.97 9.61 13.06
N LYS A 192 -0.67 9.37 12.76
CA LYS A 192 -0.24 8.10 12.15
C LYS A 192 -0.41 6.89 13.07
N ILE A 193 -0.18 7.00 14.38
CA ILE A 193 -0.47 5.90 15.31
C ILE A 193 -1.98 5.66 15.45
N ASN A 194 -2.81 6.71 15.48
CA ASN A 194 -4.27 6.54 15.46
C ASN A 194 -4.74 5.88 14.15
N ASN A 195 -4.18 6.23 13.00
CA ASN A 195 -4.50 5.59 11.71
C ASN A 195 -4.02 4.14 11.64
N PHE A 196 -2.84 3.82 12.17
CA PHE A 196 -2.39 2.43 12.35
C PHE A 196 -3.44 1.63 13.14
N ARG A 197 -3.85 2.11 14.32
CA ARG A 197 -4.86 1.45 15.15
C ARG A 197 -6.18 1.27 14.42
N ASN A 198 -6.67 2.33 13.76
CA ASN A 198 -7.96 2.34 13.07
C ASN A 198 -7.99 1.37 11.89
N GLU A 199 -6.91 1.26 11.10
CA GLU A 199 -6.84 0.26 10.03
C GLU A 199 -6.57 -1.16 10.58
N PHE A 200 -5.85 -1.31 11.70
CA PHE A 200 -5.53 -2.62 12.28
C PHE A 200 -6.71 -3.29 13.00
N VAL A 201 -7.58 -2.51 13.66
CA VAL A 201 -8.86 -3.04 14.17
C VAL A 201 -9.76 -3.49 13.01
N LEU A 202 -9.79 -2.75 11.90
CA LEU A 202 -10.54 -3.17 10.72
C LEU A 202 -9.95 -4.45 10.11
N ALA A 203 -8.62 -4.57 10.03
CA ALA A 203 -7.97 -5.80 9.58
C ALA A 203 -8.37 -7.02 10.43
N SER A 204 -8.31 -6.90 11.76
CA SER A 204 -8.71 -7.95 12.71
C SER A 204 -10.21 -8.25 12.63
N GLY A 205 -11.05 -7.22 12.60
CA GLY A 205 -12.51 -7.34 12.50
C GLY A 205 -12.97 -8.02 11.22
N TYR A 206 -12.28 -7.80 10.09
CA TYR A 206 -12.55 -8.50 8.84
C TYR A 206 -12.19 -9.99 8.88
N ARG A 207 -11.16 -10.41 9.64
CA ARG A 207 -10.90 -11.86 9.88
C ARG A 207 -12.02 -12.50 10.71
N GLY A 208 -12.45 -11.83 11.78
CA GLY A 208 -13.61 -12.27 12.57
C GLY A 208 -14.88 -12.38 11.70
N ASN A 209 -15.15 -11.39 10.85
CA ASN A 209 -16.28 -11.42 9.90
C ASN A 209 -16.20 -12.58 8.91
N ALA A 210 -15.00 -12.97 8.47
CA ALA A 210 -14.82 -14.13 7.60
C ALA A 210 -15.18 -15.44 8.34
N ALA A 211 -14.73 -15.63 9.58
CA ALA A 211 -15.12 -16.78 10.40
C ALA A 211 -16.62 -16.82 10.68
N ARG A 212 -17.20 -15.68 11.09
CA ARG A 212 -18.66 -15.51 11.29
C ARG A 212 -19.47 -15.84 10.04
N SER A 213 -18.99 -15.47 8.86
CA SER A 213 -19.63 -15.79 7.58
C SER A 213 -19.66 -17.30 7.33
N ILE A 214 -18.52 -17.99 7.47
CA ILE A 214 -18.44 -19.45 7.33
C ILE A 214 -19.39 -20.14 8.33
N ASN A 215 -19.38 -19.69 9.58
CA ASN A 215 -20.28 -20.17 10.64
C ASN A 215 -21.78 -19.98 10.31
N GLN A 216 -22.17 -18.90 9.63
CA GLN A 216 -23.55 -18.71 9.16
C GLN A 216 -23.92 -19.72 8.06
N GLY A 217 -22.98 -20.09 7.19
CA GLY A 217 -23.16 -21.12 6.17
C GLY A 217 -23.38 -22.51 6.76
N ILE A 218 -22.55 -22.90 7.75
CA ILE A 218 -22.70 -24.18 8.48
C ILE A 218 -24.04 -24.26 9.21
N LYS A 219 -24.49 -23.14 9.80
CA LYS A 219 -25.79 -23.03 10.49
C LYS A 219 -27.00 -22.96 9.53
N GLY A 220 -26.79 -23.01 8.21
CA GLY A 220 -27.86 -22.93 7.21
C GLY A 220 -28.54 -21.56 7.09
N LEU A 221 -27.98 -20.50 7.70
CA LEU A 221 -28.57 -19.16 7.74
C LEU A 221 -28.50 -18.42 6.39
N ALA A 222 -27.68 -18.92 5.46
CA ALA A 222 -27.68 -18.60 4.03
C ALA A 222 -26.91 -19.71 3.27
N PRO A 223 -26.94 -19.74 1.92
CA PRO A 223 -26.17 -20.72 1.15
C PRO A 223 -24.67 -20.66 1.46
N MET A 224 -24.06 -21.82 1.72
CA MET A 224 -22.64 -21.95 2.07
C MET A 224 -21.72 -21.33 1.00
N LYS A 225 -22.07 -21.45 -0.29
CA LYS A 225 -21.33 -20.83 -1.41
C LYS A 225 -21.20 -19.32 -1.25
N ASP A 226 -22.30 -18.64 -0.92
CA ASP A 226 -22.32 -17.19 -0.81
C ASP A 226 -21.60 -16.73 0.46
N ARG A 227 -21.70 -17.50 1.54
CA ARG A 227 -20.94 -17.26 2.77
C ARG A 227 -19.43 -17.48 2.61
N MET A 228 -19.01 -18.45 1.79
CA MET A 228 -17.61 -18.58 1.38
C MET A 228 -17.14 -17.40 0.53
N ASN A 229 -17.98 -16.87 -0.37
CA ASN A 229 -17.66 -15.66 -1.13
C ASN A 229 -17.48 -14.43 -0.23
N GLU A 230 -18.38 -14.21 0.74
CA GLU A 230 -18.25 -13.11 1.72
C GLU A 230 -17.04 -13.29 2.66
N ALA A 231 -16.72 -14.54 3.05
CA ALA A 231 -15.48 -14.83 3.77
C ALA A 231 -14.24 -14.50 2.92
N THR A 232 -14.22 -14.86 1.62
CA THR A 232 -13.12 -14.51 0.71
C THR A 232 -12.97 -13.01 0.49
N LYS A 233 -14.08 -12.25 0.41
CA LYS A 233 -14.05 -10.78 0.36
C LYS A 233 -13.48 -10.20 1.65
N SER A 234 -13.95 -10.68 2.79
CA SER A 234 -13.51 -10.23 4.13
C SER A 234 -12.02 -10.52 4.36
N VAL A 235 -11.53 -11.69 3.94
CA VAL A 235 -10.10 -12.03 3.89
C VAL A 235 -9.30 -10.96 3.13
N LYS A 236 -9.71 -10.60 1.91
CA LYS A 236 -9.01 -9.59 1.09
C LYS A 236 -9.05 -8.19 1.72
N LEU A 237 -10.20 -7.77 2.24
CA LEU A 237 -10.35 -6.49 2.94
C LEU A 237 -9.48 -6.43 4.20
N SER A 238 -9.28 -7.56 4.88
CA SER A 238 -8.35 -7.66 6.01
C SER A 238 -6.90 -7.40 5.56
N ASP A 239 -6.44 -8.06 4.50
CA ASP A 239 -5.08 -7.88 3.96
C ASP A 239 -4.83 -6.44 3.50
N GLU A 240 -5.78 -5.83 2.78
CA GLU A 240 -5.70 -4.41 2.40
C GLU A 240 -5.59 -3.46 3.61
N LYS A 241 -6.28 -3.79 4.71
CA LYS A 241 -6.30 -2.99 5.93
C LYS A 241 -5.03 -3.19 6.76
N LEU A 242 -4.50 -4.41 6.83
CA LEU A 242 -3.22 -4.69 7.48
C LEU A 242 -2.08 -3.94 6.78
N ILE A 243 -2.04 -3.94 5.45
CA ILE A 243 -1.04 -3.18 4.67
C ILE A 243 -1.13 -1.68 4.97
N LYS A 244 -2.34 -1.10 5.02
CA LYS A 244 -2.56 0.32 5.36
C LYS A 244 -2.17 0.64 6.81
N ALA A 245 -2.42 -0.28 7.75
CA ALA A 245 -2.00 -0.13 9.14
C ALA A 245 -0.48 -0.11 9.25
N LEU A 246 0.20 -1.12 8.71
CA LEU A 246 1.66 -1.24 8.75
C LEU A 246 2.34 -0.06 8.03
N ALA A 247 1.79 0.42 6.91
CA ALA A 247 2.32 1.62 6.23
C ALA A 247 2.24 2.89 7.12
N ASN A 248 1.15 3.10 7.86
CA ASN A 248 1.05 4.20 8.82
C ASN A 248 2.06 4.02 9.98
N LEU A 249 2.22 2.79 10.48
CA LEU A 249 3.17 2.47 11.55
C LEU A 249 4.62 2.71 11.14
N THR A 250 5.05 2.21 9.97
CA THR A 250 6.40 2.46 9.45
C THR A 250 6.64 3.94 9.18
N THR A 251 5.61 4.69 8.73
CA THR A 251 5.71 6.16 8.56
C THR A 251 5.91 6.86 9.90
N ALA A 252 5.15 6.47 10.93
CA ALA A 252 5.30 6.98 12.29
C ALA A 252 6.71 6.70 12.82
N GLU A 253 7.15 5.44 12.81
CA GLU A 253 8.47 5.02 13.29
C GLU A 253 9.62 5.74 12.56
N THR A 254 9.54 5.87 11.23
CA THR A 254 10.54 6.59 10.43
C THR A 254 10.64 8.07 10.85
N SER A 255 9.51 8.73 11.15
CA SER A 255 9.48 10.15 11.53
C SER A 255 10.20 10.47 12.85
N ILE A 256 10.24 9.50 13.78
CA ILE A 256 11.00 9.58 15.04
C ILE A 256 12.35 8.83 14.99
N GLY A 257 12.80 8.41 13.79
CA GLY A 257 14.06 7.71 13.62
C GLY A 257 14.13 6.36 14.37
N VAL A 258 13.00 5.64 14.42
CA VAL A 258 12.89 4.26 14.91
C VAL A 258 12.92 3.32 13.70
N ASN A 259 13.81 2.34 13.71
CA ASN A 259 13.86 1.30 12.67
C ASN A 259 13.26 0.00 13.20
N ARG A 260 12.10 -0.38 12.66
CA ARG A 260 11.55 -1.74 12.82
C ARG A 260 12.49 -2.75 12.15
N LYS A 261 12.72 -3.87 12.84
CA LYS A 261 13.55 -5.00 12.39
C LYS A 261 12.68 -6.23 12.17
#